data_AF-A0A0F9LN45-F1
#
_entry.id   AF-A0A0F9LN45-F1
#
_cell.length_a   1.000
_cell.length_b   1.000
_cell.length_c   1.000
_cell.angle_alpha   90.00
_cell.angle_beta   90.00
_cell.angle_gamma   90.00
#
_symmetry.space_group_name_H-M   'P 1'
#
loop_
_entity.id
_entity.type
_entity.pdbx_description
1 polymer ?
#
loop_
_entity_poly.entity_id
_entity_poly.type
_entity_poly.pdbx_seq_one_letter_code
_entity_poly.pdbx_strand_id
1 'polypeptide(L)'
;ADGWLIAVQQTGQTIPEPVSGKEYKGRVALRMPQGLHRTAARLAEREKTSLTQWIVSAIAERVGAKELYNRLVQDAGHELGSESSRDAADERITVLEQRVAVLECNQASDIPAEVA
;
A
#
# COMPACT_ATOMS: atom_id res chain seq x y z
N ALA A 1 7.72 -40.12 11.15
CA ALA A 1 8.93 -39.31 11.27
C ALA A 1 8.57 -38.13 12.18
N ASP A 2 8.52 -38.39 13.50
CA ASP A 2 7.85 -37.50 14.48
C ASP A 2 8.62 -37.40 15.80
N GLY A 3 9.87 -37.87 15.83
CA GLY A 3 10.67 -37.99 17.06
C GLY A 3 10.95 -36.66 17.76
N TRP A 4 10.96 -35.55 17.01
CA TRP A 4 11.15 -34.21 17.56
C TRP A 4 9.92 -33.75 18.38
N LEU A 5 8.70 -34.14 17.99
CA LEU A 5 7.46 -33.77 18.69
C LEU A 5 7.35 -34.48 20.04
N ILE A 6 7.70 -35.77 20.06
CA ILE A 6 7.70 -36.60 21.28
C ILE A 6 8.75 -36.09 22.28
N ALA A 7 9.93 -35.70 21.80
CA ALA A 7 10.99 -35.14 22.65
C ALA A 7 10.56 -33.84 23.34
N VAL A 8 9.89 -32.94 22.61
CA VAL A 8 9.38 -31.65 23.14
C VAL A 8 8.28 -31.86 24.18
N GLN A 9 7.43 -32.87 24.00
CA GLN A 9 6.38 -33.19 24.96
C GLN A 9 6.94 -33.81 26.25
N GLN A 10 8.02 -34.60 26.15
CA GLN A 10 8.69 -35.22 27.30
C GLN A 10 9.52 -34.23 28.12
N THR A 11 10.06 -33.17 27.50
CA THR A 11 10.77 -32.09 28.20
C THR A 11 9.82 -31.07 28.84
N GLY A 12 8.50 -31.28 28.75
CA GLY A 12 7.48 -30.39 29.33
C GLY A 12 7.46 -29.01 28.67
N GLN A 13 8.01 -28.89 27.47
CA GLN A 13 8.18 -27.62 26.79
C GLN A 13 6.89 -27.33 26.01
N THR A 14 6.27 -26.19 26.29
CA THR A 14 5.02 -25.78 25.63
C THR A 14 5.28 -25.50 24.15
N ILE A 15 4.62 -26.27 23.28
CA ILE A 15 4.61 -25.99 21.84
C ILE A 15 3.81 -24.69 21.65
N PRO A 16 4.42 -23.63 21.07
CA PRO A 16 3.67 -22.41 20.78
C PRO A 16 2.59 -22.75 19.77
N GLU A 17 1.36 -22.27 20.01
CA GLU A 17 0.29 -22.43 19.02
C GLU A 17 0.75 -21.83 17.68
N PRO A 18 0.41 -22.47 16.55
CA PRO A 18 0.71 -21.90 15.25
C PRO A 18 0.09 -20.51 15.22
N VAL A 19 0.93 -19.49 15.02
CA VAL A 19 0.49 -18.09 14.88
C VAL A 19 -0.56 -18.05 13.77
N SER A 20 -1.83 -18.04 14.16
CA SER A 20 -2.93 -17.85 13.23
C SER A 20 -2.74 -16.48 12.57
N GLY A 21 -3.00 -16.44 11.27
CA GLY A 21 -2.50 -15.42 10.35
C GLY A 21 -2.72 -13.98 10.80
N LYS A 22 -1.79 -13.11 10.39
CA LYS A 22 -1.79 -11.65 10.59
C LYS A 22 -3.21 -11.10 10.83
N GLU A 23 -3.51 -10.74 12.06
CA GLU A 23 -4.76 -10.04 12.38
C GLU A 23 -4.72 -8.65 11.74
N TYR A 24 -5.47 -8.45 10.66
CA TYR A 24 -5.59 -7.16 10.00
C TYR A 24 -6.53 -6.26 10.80
N LYS A 25 -5.99 -5.21 11.42
CA LYS A 25 -6.77 -4.20 12.12
C LYS A 25 -7.19 -3.12 11.12
N GLY A 26 -8.49 -2.77 11.10
CA GLY A 26 -9.05 -1.74 10.21
C GLY A 26 -8.64 -0.30 10.54
N ARG A 27 -7.76 -0.08 11.52
CA ARG A 27 -7.28 1.23 11.92
C ARG A 27 -5.78 1.33 11.64
N VAL A 28 -5.41 2.24 10.75
CA VAL A 28 -4.02 2.54 10.41
C VAL A 28 -3.73 3.99 10.79
N ALA A 29 -2.69 4.20 11.59
CA ALA A 29 -2.16 5.54 11.86
C ALA A 29 -1.03 5.80 10.86
N LEU A 30 -1.24 6.79 9.96
CA LEU A 30 -0.25 7.17 8.96
C LEU A 30 0.25 8.60 9.20
N ARG A 31 1.53 8.84 8.89
CA ARG A 31 2.10 10.18 8.80
C ARG A 31 2.15 10.57 7.33
N MET A 32 1.66 11.76 7.01
CA MET A 32 1.69 12.30 5.66
C MET A 32 2.22 13.73 5.65
N PRO A 33 2.90 14.15 4.57
CA PRO A 33 3.30 15.54 4.38
C PRO A 33 2.08 16.48 4.33
N GLN A 34 2.28 17.74 4.74
CA GLN A 34 1.19 18.71 4.90
C GLN A 34 0.49 19.03 3.57
N GLY A 35 1.24 19.14 2.47
CA GLY A 35 0.68 19.40 1.13
C GLY A 35 -0.21 18.26 0.64
N LEU A 36 0.21 17.01 0.90
CA LEU A 36 -0.58 15.83 0.56
C LEU A 36 -1.87 15.78 1.37
N HIS A 37 -1.79 16.03 2.68
CA HIS A 37 -2.98 16.12 3.54
C HIS A 37 -3.97 17.18 3.05
N ARG A 38 -3.46 18.39 2.74
CA ARG A 38 -4.28 19.50 2.25
C ARG A 38 -5.00 19.15 0.94
N THR A 39 -4.28 18.51 0.03
CA THR A 39 -4.83 18.11 -1.27
C THR A 39 -5.89 17.02 -1.10
N ALA A 40 -5.61 15.99 -0.31
CA ALA A 40 -6.58 14.92 -0.02
C ALA A 40 -7.84 15.46 0.67
N ALA A 41 -7.71 16.39 1.63
CA ALA A 41 -8.84 17.01 2.29
C ALA A 41 -9.74 17.80 1.32
N ARG A 42 -9.14 18.60 0.43
CA ARG A 42 -9.88 19.34 -0.60
C ARG A 42 -10.64 18.42 -1.56
N LEU A 43 -10.03 17.30 -1.95
CA LEU A 43 -10.68 16.32 -2.83
C LEU A 43 -11.85 15.63 -2.12
N ALA A 44 -11.68 15.26 -0.85
CA ALA A 44 -12.74 14.69 -0.03
C ALA A 44 -13.94 15.67 0.13
N GLU A 45 -13.68 16.95 0.37
CA GLU A 45 -14.72 17.99 0.43
C GLU A 45 -15.49 18.12 -0.89
N ARG A 46 -14.77 18.14 -2.02
CA ARG A 46 -15.38 18.20 -3.37
C ARG A 46 -16.29 17.01 -3.63
N GLU A 47 -15.90 15.83 -3.17
CA GLU A 47 -16.65 14.58 -3.29
C GLU A 47 -17.70 14.40 -2.17
N LYS A 48 -17.83 15.39 -1.26
CA LYS A 48 -18.76 15.38 -0.11
C LYS A 48 -18.59 14.15 0.78
N THR A 49 -17.35 13.73 0.99
CA THR A 49 -16.99 12.58 1.82
C THR A 49 -15.97 12.96 2.89
N SER A 50 -15.76 12.08 3.87
CA SER A 50 -14.72 12.29 4.88
C SER A 50 -13.33 12.01 4.31
N LEU A 51 -12.30 12.67 4.85
CA LEU A 51 -10.91 12.44 4.45
C LEU A 51 -10.53 10.95 4.55
N THR A 52 -10.89 10.28 5.65
CA THR A 52 -10.62 8.85 5.82
C THR A 52 -11.29 8.02 4.74
N GLN A 53 -12.56 8.28 4.43
CA GLN A 53 -13.29 7.54 3.40
C GLN A 53 -12.69 7.77 2.00
N TRP A 54 -12.28 9.00 1.72
CA TRP A 54 -11.60 9.34 0.47
C TRP A 54 -10.26 8.59 0.34
N ILE A 55 -9.46 8.54 1.41
CA ILE A 55 -8.20 7.79 1.45
C ILE A 55 -8.45 6.29 1.22
N VAL A 56 -9.47 5.72 1.87
CA VAL A 56 -9.84 4.31 1.66
C VAL A 56 -10.23 4.04 0.22
N SER A 57 -11.00 4.94 -0.41
CA SER A 57 -11.36 4.86 -1.83
C SER A 57 -10.13 4.89 -2.73
N ALA A 58 -9.20 5.81 -2.50
CA ALA A 58 -7.97 5.92 -3.27
C ALA A 58 -7.08 4.66 -3.14
N ILE A 59 -7.00 4.09 -1.93
CA ILE A 59 -6.29 2.82 -1.70
C ILE A 59 -6.97 1.68 -2.47
N ALA A 60 -8.30 1.58 -2.39
CA ALA A 60 -9.06 0.53 -3.07
C ALA A 60 -8.87 0.59 -4.60
N GLU A 61 -8.90 1.80 -5.18
CA GLU A 61 -8.64 2.01 -6.61
C GLU A 61 -7.23 1.56 -7.00
N ARG A 62 -6.21 1.95 -6.22
CA ARG A 62 -4.82 1.56 -6.48
C ARG A 62 -4.60 0.06 -6.39
N VAL A 63 -5.14 -0.58 -5.36
CA VAL A 63 -5.06 -2.04 -5.16
C VAL A 63 -5.80 -2.77 -6.28
N GLY A 64 -7.02 -2.33 -6.60
CA GLY A 64 -7.83 -2.93 -7.67
C GLY A 64 -7.16 -2.83 -9.04
N ALA A 65 -6.56 -1.68 -9.36
CA ALA A 65 -5.80 -1.50 -10.60
C ALA A 65 -4.56 -2.42 -10.67
N LYS A 66 -3.82 -2.57 -9.56
CA LYS A 66 -2.67 -3.49 -9.50
C LYS A 66 -3.11 -4.94 -9.69
N GLU A 67 -4.20 -5.35 -9.05
CA GLU A 67 -4.71 -6.72 -9.15
C GLU A 67 -5.26 -7.03 -10.55
N LEU A 68 -5.98 -6.10 -11.18
CA LEU A 68 -6.43 -6.26 -12.55
C LEU A 68 -5.24 -6.39 -13.50
N TYR A 69 -4.23 -5.52 -13.37
CA TYR A 69 -3.01 -5.61 -14.17
C TYR A 69 -2.32 -6.98 -14.02
N ASN A 70 -2.16 -7.45 -12.78
CA ASN A 70 -1.56 -8.76 -12.50
C ASN A 70 -2.33 -9.91 -13.14
N ARG A 71 -3.67 -9.89 -13.06
CA ARG A 71 -4.51 -10.92 -13.70
C ARG A 71 -4.37 -10.90 -15.21
N LEU A 72 -4.45 -9.73 -15.85
CA LEU A 72 -4.27 -9.61 -17.29
C LEU A 72 -2.90 -10.12 -17.75
N VAL A 73 -1.84 -9.83 -16.99
CA VAL A 73 -0.49 -10.34 -17.27
C VAL A 73 -0.39 -11.86 -17.06
N GLN A 74 -1.08 -12.41 -16.07
CA GLN A 74 -1.12 -13.87 -15.84
C GLN A 74 -1.91 -14.60 -16.93
N ASP A 75 -3.06 -14.07 -17.32
CA ASP A 75 -3.90 -14.63 -18.38
C ASP A 75 -3.17 -14.58 -19.73
N ALA A 76 -2.56 -13.44 -20.06
CA ALA A 76 -1.73 -13.30 -21.26
C ALA A 76 -0.45 -14.18 -21.19
N GLY A 77 0.14 -14.33 -20.00
CA GLY A 77 1.32 -15.17 -19.77
C GLY A 77 1.02 -16.67 -19.83
N HIS A 78 -0.23 -17.09 -19.60
CA HIS A 78 -0.67 -18.47 -19.82
C HIS A 78 -0.79 -18.80 -21.31
N GLU A 79 -1.06 -17.80 -22.16
CA GLU A 79 -1.06 -17.93 -23.62
C GLU A 79 0.34 -17.75 -24.23
N LEU A 80 1.23 -17.02 -23.56
CA LEU A 80 2.59 -16.70 -24.02
C LEU A 80 3.57 -16.82 -22.84
N GLY A 81 4.10 -18.02 -22.61
CA GLY A 81 5.03 -18.28 -21.50
C GLY A 81 6.20 -17.29 -21.45
N SER A 82 6.22 -16.41 -20.45
CA SER A 82 7.44 -15.75 -19.96
C SER A 82 7.20 -15.04 -18.61
N GLU A 83 8.05 -15.33 -17.64
CA GLU A 83 7.99 -14.89 -16.24
C GLU A 83 8.50 -13.44 -16.00
N SER A 84 8.81 -12.68 -17.06
CA SER A 84 9.60 -11.44 -16.97
C SER A 84 8.81 -10.15 -16.64
N SER A 85 7.48 -10.20 -16.57
CA SER A 85 6.66 -8.97 -16.53
C SER A 85 6.33 -8.47 -15.11
N ARG A 86 6.64 -9.26 -14.07
CA ARG A 86 6.37 -8.89 -12.66
C ARG A 86 7.20 -7.69 -12.19
N ASP A 87 8.42 -7.52 -12.70
CA ASP A 87 9.35 -6.48 -12.24
C ASP A 87 8.96 -5.07 -12.73
N ALA A 88 8.33 -4.95 -13.90
CA ALA A 88 7.97 -3.66 -14.51
C ALA A 88 6.83 -2.92 -13.77
N ALA A 89 5.98 -3.66 -13.05
CA ALA A 89 4.86 -3.07 -12.31
C ALA A 89 5.29 -2.42 -11.00
N ASP A 90 6.25 -3.03 -10.30
CA ASP A 90 6.85 -2.46 -9.09
C ASP A 90 7.71 -1.23 -9.43
N GLU A 91 8.36 -1.21 -10.59
CA GLU A 91 9.12 -0.04 -11.07
C GLU A 91 8.24 1.22 -11.26
N ARG A 92 6.98 1.05 -11.71
CA ARG A 92 6.02 2.16 -11.87
C ARG A 92 5.48 2.69 -10.53
N ILE A 93 5.49 1.87 -9.46
CA ILE A 93 5.18 2.34 -8.10
C ILE A 93 6.29 3.29 -7.63
N THR A 94 7.56 2.92 -7.81
CA THR A 94 8.72 3.76 -7.45
C THR A 94 8.72 5.11 -8.18
N VAL A 95 8.37 5.14 -9.47
CA VAL A 95 8.31 6.39 -10.25
C VAL A 95 7.18 7.31 -9.77
N LEU A 96 6.05 6.77 -9.29
CA LEU A 96 4.97 7.58 -8.73
C LEU A 96 5.34 8.15 -7.36
N GLU A 97 6.04 7.39 -6.52
CA GLU A 97 6.59 7.90 -5.25
C GLU A 97 7.61 9.03 -5.48
N GLN A 98 8.47 8.91 -6.50
CA GLN A 98 9.38 9.99 -6.90
C GLN A 98 8.65 11.24 -7.41
N ARG A 99 7.51 11.10 -8.09
CA ARG A 99 6.70 12.25 -8.55
C ARG A 99 5.95 12.94 -7.42
N VAL A 100 5.52 12.22 -6.39
CA VAL A 100 4.97 12.84 -5.17
C VAL A 100 6.04 13.71 -4.50
N ALA A 101 7.30 13.25 -4.43
CA ALA A 101 8.40 14.05 -3.90
C ALA A 101 8.69 15.33 -4.73
N VAL A 102 8.52 15.31 -6.05
CA VAL A 102 8.70 16.50 -6.91
C VAL A 102 7.55 17.51 -6.74
N LEU A 103 6.32 17.03 -6.51
CA LEU A 103 5.18 17.93 -6.26
C LEU A 103 5.28 18.67 -4.93
N GLU A 104 5.97 18.10 -3.94
CA GLU A 104 6.27 18.76 -2.66
C GLU A 104 7.28 19.91 -2.81
N CYS A 105 8.19 19.85 -3.78
CA CYS A 105 9.12 20.92 -4.08
C CYS A 105 8.43 22.13 -4.76
N ASN A 106 7.48 21.88 -5.67
CA ASN A 106 6.80 22.94 -6.42
C ASN A 106 5.79 23.75 -5.60
N GLN A 107 5.29 23.24 -4.46
CA GLN A 107 4.44 24.02 -3.56
C GLN A 107 5.21 24.96 -2.61
N ALA A 108 6.56 24.87 -2.57
CA ALA A 108 7.39 25.78 -1.80
C ALA A 108 7.69 27.11 -2.53
N SER A 109 7.30 27.24 -3.81
CA SER A 109 7.61 28.43 -4.63
C SER A 109 6.47 29.45 -4.73
N ASP A 110 5.28 29.17 -4.19
CA ASP A 110 4.16 30.12 -4.10
C ASP A 110 4.02 30.66 -2.67
N ILE A 111 5.03 31.43 -2.24
CA ILE A 111 4.85 32.42 -1.18
C ILE A 111 4.63 33.75 -1.90
N PRO A 112 3.42 34.34 -1.90
CA PRO A 112 3.32 35.75 -2.23
C PRO A 112 3.99 36.51 -1.07
N ALA A 113 5.08 37.21 -1.41
CA ALA A 113 5.51 38.37 -0.66
C ALA A 113 4.33 39.36 -0.56
N GLU A 114 4.22 40.06 0.57
CA GLU A 114 3.15 41.03 0.91
C GLU A 114 1.91 40.32 1.51
N VAL A 115 1.55 40.54 2.78
CA VAL A 115 0.95 41.80 3.27
C VAL A 115 1.36 42.08 4.72
N ALA A 116 1.72 43.35 4.95
CA ALA A 116 1.95 44.02 6.23
C ALA A 116 0.66 44.26 7.02
#